data_AF-A0A952SGG3-F1
#
_entry.id   AF-A0A952SGG3-F1
#
_cell.length_a   1.000
_cell.length_b   1.000
_cell.length_c   1.000
_cell.angle_alpha   90.00
_cell.angle_beta   90.00
_cell.angle_gamma   90.00
#
_symmetry.space_group_name_H-M   'P 1'
#
loop_
_entity.id
_entity.type
_entity.pdbx_description
1 polymer ?
#
loop_
_entity_poly.entity_id
_entity_poly.type
_entity_poly.pdbx_seq_one_letter_code
_entity_poly.pdbx_strand_id
1 'polypeptide(L)'
;MIRVREAREEDVGRIREIFLAVYGTDYPHRELYDELWLKRSVFTDDALILVAEDTESGRVVGTASVLFDFGAHSDLVGEFGRLAVHPDYRRMQVGKLLMDKRLEAIKNRLHVGLVVARTVHPYAQRISLAQRFIAMGFLPLKHFFRHRESFALLARYFGDALTLRRNNPRIIPEAYALANLVMSQPPLTPDFIVDEDSASYPSGGDYRLEQLQAEGYPALLRIERGRVRNREIFGPMRLDYGFFKLQARQTNYFLARSGTQVVGAVGYTMDSVEHTVRVFELIALADDVVRFLLGELERKCREEMGIEYIEIDVSAYAPRMQRTLLELNFLPVAYVPAMVFYQVERLDIVKMVRLNKLQDLGPLGLTEPVQAVADAVMRGFSTCVIAPRMARAIKEVPLFHGMNTEQAIRLAGVCTVKNMRSGERLFAERDPTDRLYVVLQGQVAISGGPSPAIIGTIHTGETCGEVSLLSARPHSATAMAVSEIEVAELPRRDLEDLIRRRPDIGVIIYRNLAVGLGDKLLRSGEWKRDQERSETESVLP
;
A
#
# COMPACT_ATOMS: atom_id res chain seq x y z
N MET A 1 30.67 -24.22 -16.74
CA MET A 1 29.26 -24.30 -17.25
C MET A 1 28.30 -24.23 -16.06
N ILE A 2 27.17 -23.53 -16.14
CA ILE A 2 26.23 -23.42 -14.99
C ILE A 2 25.17 -24.52 -15.02
N ARG A 3 25.06 -25.28 -13.94
CA ARG A 3 24.04 -26.32 -13.71
C ARG A 3 23.15 -25.94 -12.53
N VAL A 4 21.84 -26.09 -12.67
CA VAL A 4 20.88 -25.90 -11.57
C VAL A 4 20.39 -27.24 -11.04
N ARG A 5 20.34 -27.38 -9.73
CA ARG A 5 19.85 -28.57 -9.01
C ARG A 5 19.19 -28.18 -7.69
N GLU A 6 18.47 -29.10 -7.09
CA GLU A 6 18.00 -28.94 -5.71
C GLU A 6 19.18 -28.84 -4.74
N ALA A 7 18.99 -28.01 -3.71
CA ALA A 7 19.94 -27.82 -2.63
C ALA A 7 20.04 -29.09 -1.78
N ARG A 8 21.23 -29.30 -1.23
CA ARG A 8 21.56 -30.40 -0.30
C ARG A 8 22.09 -29.80 1.00
N GLU A 9 22.23 -30.62 2.02
CA GLU A 9 22.80 -30.19 3.30
C GLU A 9 24.17 -29.52 3.14
N GLU A 10 25.03 -30.05 2.27
CA GLU A 10 26.35 -29.49 1.93
C GLU A 10 26.30 -28.08 1.33
N ASP A 11 25.15 -27.64 0.81
CA ASP A 11 24.99 -26.30 0.22
C ASP A 11 24.54 -25.25 1.23
N VAL A 12 24.12 -25.63 2.46
CA VAL A 12 23.54 -24.69 3.44
C VAL A 12 24.46 -23.51 3.72
N GLY A 13 25.75 -23.78 4.02
CA GLY A 13 26.74 -22.73 4.23
C GLY A 13 26.96 -21.86 3.00
N ARG A 14 26.96 -22.47 1.81
CA ARG A 14 27.17 -21.77 0.53
C ARG A 14 25.99 -20.86 0.17
N ILE A 15 24.77 -21.28 0.46
CA ILE A 15 23.56 -20.46 0.28
C ILE A 15 23.65 -19.22 1.16
N ARG A 16 24.01 -19.39 2.44
CA ARG A 16 24.24 -18.29 3.38
C ARG A 16 25.30 -17.31 2.87
N GLU A 17 26.42 -17.82 2.36
CA GLU A 17 27.49 -17.00 1.76
C GLU A 17 26.99 -16.17 0.56
N ILE A 18 26.12 -16.73 -0.29
CA ILE A 18 25.52 -15.98 -1.40
C ILE A 18 24.66 -14.81 -0.88
N PHE A 19 23.84 -15.02 0.16
CA PHE A 19 23.05 -13.93 0.75
C PHE A 19 23.93 -12.84 1.35
N LEU A 20 25.01 -13.21 2.06
CA LEU A 20 25.98 -12.26 2.58
C LEU A 20 26.67 -11.48 1.46
N ALA A 21 27.07 -12.14 0.36
CA ALA A 21 27.72 -11.48 -0.77
C ALA A 21 26.79 -10.51 -1.53
N VAL A 22 25.47 -10.77 -1.54
CA VAL A 22 24.50 -9.95 -2.28
C VAL A 22 23.88 -8.84 -1.43
N TYR A 23 23.56 -9.12 -0.17
CA TYR A 23 22.79 -8.23 0.70
C TYR A 23 23.53 -7.80 1.97
N GLY A 24 24.75 -8.31 2.21
CA GLY A 24 25.44 -8.11 3.48
C GLY A 24 24.65 -8.72 4.64
N THR A 25 24.54 -8.00 5.76
CA THR A 25 23.77 -8.36 6.95
C THR A 25 22.38 -7.74 7.00
N ASP A 26 22.01 -6.98 5.96
CA ASP A 26 20.84 -6.10 5.98
C ASP A 26 19.59 -6.75 5.37
N TYR A 27 19.64 -8.05 5.04
CA TYR A 27 18.48 -8.74 4.46
C TYR A 27 17.38 -8.97 5.52
N PRO A 28 16.09 -8.69 5.24
CA PRO A 28 15.03 -8.71 6.24
C PRO A 28 14.76 -10.10 6.81
N HIS A 29 14.86 -11.14 5.98
CA HIS A 29 14.70 -12.54 6.39
C HIS A 29 15.97 -13.05 7.08
N ARG A 30 16.11 -12.72 8.36
CA ARG A 30 17.28 -13.08 9.17
C ARG A 30 17.49 -14.58 9.31
N GLU A 31 16.41 -15.35 9.18
CA GLU A 31 16.42 -16.81 9.20
C GLU A 31 17.28 -17.43 8.08
N LEU A 32 17.58 -16.69 7.00
CA LEU A 32 18.52 -17.14 5.96
C LEU A 32 19.99 -17.08 6.39
N TYR A 33 20.30 -16.43 7.50
CA TYR A 33 21.62 -16.47 8.12
C TYR A 33 21.72 -17.52 9.22
N ASP A 34 20.60 -18.14 9.60
CA ASP A 34 20.54 -19.27 10.54
C ASP A 34 20.68 -20.60 9.78
N GLU A 35 21.79 -21.28 10.01
CA GLU A 35 22.09 -22.56 9.37
C GLU A 35 21.12 -23.67 9.77
N LEU A 36 20.57 -23.66 11.00
CA LEU A 36 19.60 -24.65 11.43
C LEU A 36 18.27 -24.47 10.69
N TRP A 37 17.84 -23.22 10.50
CA TRP A 37 16.64 -22.91 9.74
C TRP A 37 16.80 -23.28 8.26
N LEU A 38 17.93 -22.90 7.64
CA LEU A 38 18.22 -23.26 6.25
C LEU A 38 18.31 -24.77 6.07
N LYS A 39 19.01 -25.48 6.98
CA LYS A 39 19.11 -26.93 6.95
C LYS A 39 17.74 -27.57 7.02
N ARG A 40 16.87 -27.15 7.95
CA ARG A 40 15.48 -27.62 8.00
C ARG A 40 14.76 -27.36 6.69
N SER A 41 14.93 -26.17 6.12
CA SER A 41 14.28 -25.72 4.87
C SER A 41 14.69 -26.52 3.63
N VAL A 42 15.90 -27.08 3.61
CA VAL A 42 16.36 -27.98 2.55
C VAL A 42 15.65 -29.34 2.59
N PHE A 43 15.17 -29.78 3.75
CA PHE A 43 14.55 -31.10 3.93
C PHE A 43 13.01 -31.09 4.04
N THR A 44 12.36 -29.92 4.10
CA THR A 44 10.90 -29.83 4.21
C THR A 44 10.21 -29.83 2.85
N ASP A 45 9.04 -30.45 2.78
CA ASP A 45 8.15 -30.41 1.62
C ASP A 45 7.46 -29.05 1.40
N ASP A 46 7.53 -28.15 2.40
CA ASP A 46 6.96 -26.79 2.37
C ASP A 46 7.84 -25.80 1.59
N ALA A 47 9.03 -26.20 1.13
CA ALA A 47 9.91 -25.37 0.33
C ALA A 47 10.59 -26.17 -0.79
N LEU A 48 10.82 -25.51 -1.92
CA LEU A 48 11.76 -25.96 -2.95
C LEU A 48 12.94 -24.99 -2.95
N ILE A 49 14.15 -25.45 -2.66
CA ILE A 49 15.37 -24.65 -2.73
C ILE A 49 16.27 -25.17 -3.84
N LEU A 50 16.62 -24.30 -4.77
CA LEU A 50 17.54 -24.58 -5.86
C LEU A 50 18.85 -23.82 -5.67
N VAL A 51 19.93 -24.44 -6.13
CA VAL A 51 21.26 -23.82 -6.26
C VAL A 51 21.71 -23.89 -7.71
N ALA A 52 22.40 -22.83 -8.14
CA ALA A 52 23.14 -22.80 -9.38
C ALA A 52 24.62 -23.05 -9.07
N GLU A 53 25.18 -24.10 -9.65
CA GLU A 53 26.56 -24.53 -9.46
C GLU A 53 27.34 -24.31 -10.75
N ASP A 54 28.52 -23.72 -10.63
CA ASP A 54 29.50 -23.67 -11.71
C ASP A 54 30.28 -24.99 -11.72
N THR A 55 30.04 -25.82 -12.73
CA THR A 55 30.56 -27.20 -12.81
C THR A 55 32.08 -27.27 -12.96
N GLU A 56 32.74 -26.18 -13.38
CA GLU A 56 34.19 -26.13 -13.51
C GLU A 56 34.88 -25.90 -12.17
N SER A 57 34.30 -25.05 -11.33
CA SER A 57 34.85 -24.70 -10.01
C SER A 57 34.21 -25.47 -8.85
N GLY A 58 33.06 -26.13 -9.08
CA GLY A 58 32.24 -26.76 -8.03
C GLY A 58 31.58 -25.74 -7.09
N ARG A 59 31.66 -24.44 -7.41
CA ARG A 59 31.17 -23.35 -6.56
C ARG A 59 29.68 -23.13 -6.79
N VAL A 60 28.93 -22.94 -5.69
CA VAL A 60 27.56 -22.43 -5.77
C VAL A 60 27.62 -20.93 -6.05
N VAL A 61 27.00 -20.49 -7.14
CA VAL A 61 27.04 -19.12 -7.66
C VAL A 61 25.69 -18.41 -7.61
N GLY A 62 24.63 -19.12 -7.22
CA GLY A 62 23.31 -18.55 -7.01
C GLY A 62 22.36 -19.50 -6.31
N THR A 63 21.29 -18.95 -5.79
CA THR A 63 20.23 -19.67 -5.10
C THR A 63 18.88 -19.04 -5.39
N ALA A 64 17.82 -19.85 -5.34
CA ALA A 64 16.45 -19.40 -5.44
C ALA A 64 15.52 -20.39 -4.75
N SER A 65 14.37 -19.94 -4.25
CA SER A 65 13.39 -20.86 -3.69
C SER A 65 11.96 -20.56 -4.09
N VAL A 66 11.09 -21.54 -3.82
CA VAL A 66 9.65 -21.40 -3.79
C VAL A 66 9.18 -21.87 -2.41
N LEU A 67 8.48 -21.02 -1.66
CA LEU A 67 7.82 -21.42 -0.41
C LEU A 67 6.36 -21.74 -0.71
N PHE A 68 5.82 -22.82 -0.13
CA PHE A 68 4.46 -23.30 -0.38
C PHE A 68 3.46 -22.94 0.72
N ASP A 69 3.89 -22.18 1.73
CA ASP A 69 3.10 -21.80 2.90
C ASP A 69 2.67 -20.31 2.90
N PHE A 70 2.64 -19.68 1.72
CA PHE A 70 2.25 -18.28 1.58
C PHE A 70 0.74 -18.05 1.78
N GLY A 71 -0.07 -19.00 1.30
CA GLY A 71 -1.49 -19.16 1.61
C GLY A 71 -1.71 -20.31 2.57
N ALA A 72 -2.98 -20.64 2.86
CA ALA A 72 -3.28 -21.88 3.55
C ALA A 72 -2.76 -23.05 2.69
N HIS A 73 -2.35 -24.16 3.31
CA HIS A 73 -1.76 -25.29 2.57
C HIS A 73 -2.70 -25.81 1.45
N SER A 74 -4.01 -25.74 1.67
CA SER A 74 -5.05 -26.09 0.70
C SER A 74 -5.12 -25.16 -0.52
N ASP A 75 -4.53 -23.96 -0.45
CA ASP A 75 -4.65 -22.98 -1.51
C ASP A 75 -3.79 -23.31 -2.73
N LEU A 76 -2.77 -24.17 -2.61
CA LEU A 76 -1.82 -24.49 -3.69
C LEU A 76 -1.16 -23.22 -4.27
N VAL A 77 -0.76 -22.31 -3.37
CA VAL A 77 -0.10 -21.05 -3.70
C VAL A 77 1.35 -21.10 -3.24
N GLY A 78 2.28 -20.67 -4.09
CA GLY A 78 3.69 -20.60 -3.72
C GLY A 78 4.34 -19.26 -4.01
N GLU A 79 5.23 -18.82 -3.12
CA GLU A 79 6.01 -17.60 -3.25
C GLU A 79 7.39 -17.89 -3.83
N PHE A 80 7.65 -17.38 -5.02
CA PHE A 80 8.95 -17.37 -5.67
C PHE A 80 9.78 -16.22 -5.12
N GLY A 81 10.76 -16.55 -4.30
CA GLY A 81 11.58 -15.55 -3.63
C GLY A 81 13.04 -15.96 -3.55
N ARG A 82 13.79 -15.20 -2.75
CA ARG A 82 15.14 -15.57 -2.31
C ARG A 82 16.08 -15.85 -3.49
N LEU A 83 15.84 -15.18 -4.62
CA LEU A 83 16.66 -15.25 -5.82
C LEU A 83 17.89 -14.37 -5.59
N ALA A 84 19.04 -15.00 -5.42
CA ALA A 84 20.32 -14.31 -5.23
C ALA A 84 21.36 -14.92 -6.16
N VAL A 85 22.13 -14.07 -6.83
CA VAL A 85 23.21 -14.46 -7.74
C VAL A 85 24.47 -13.72 -7.30
N HIS A 86 25.56 -14.46 -7.14
CA HIS A 86 26.85 -13.90 -6.76
C HIS A 86 27.22 -12.74 -7.70
N PRO A 87 27.76 -11.61 -7.20
CA PRO A 87 28.07 -10.42 -8.01
C PRO A 87 28.85 -10.73 -9.30
N ASP A 88 29.86 -11.60 -9.21
CA ASP A 88 30.71 -11.99 -10.33
C ASP A 88 29.97 -12.73 -11.47
N TYR A 89 28.79 -13.29 -11.18
CA TYR A 89 28.02 -14.14 -12.11
C TYR A 89 26.73 -13.48 -12.63
N ARG A 90 26.46 -12.21 -12.27
CA ARG A 90 25.21 -11.51 -12.62
C ARG A 90 24.92 -11.43 -14.13
N ARG A 91 25.96 -11.39 -14.97
CA ARG A 91 25.84 -11.28 -16.44
C ARG A 91 25.73 -12.63 -17.16
N MET A 92 25.77 -13.75 -16.43
CA MET A 92 25.74 -15.10 -16.99
C MET A 92 24.34 -15.72 -17.04
N GLN A 93 23.28 -14.90 -16.97
CA GLN A 93 21.87 -15.33 -17.01
C GLN A 93 21.46 -16.35 -15.91
N VAL A 94 22.25 -16.51 -14.85
CA VAL A 94 21.99 -17.45 -13.75
C VAL A 94 20.60 -17.26 -13.14
N GLY A 95 20.18 -16.00 -12.95
CA GLY A 95 18.87 -15.69 -12.37
C GLY A 95 17.69 -16.14 -13.24
N LYS A 96 17.84 -16.07 -14.56
CA LYS A 96 16.86 -16.59 -15.52
C LYS A 96 16.80 -18.11 -15.44
N LEU A 97 17.96 -18.79 -15.46
CA LEU A 97 18.03 -20.24 -15.37
C LEU A 97 17.39 -20.79 -14.08
N LEU A 98 17.65 -20.14 -12.94
CA LEU A 98 17.00 -20.47 -11.66
C LEU A 98 15.48 -20.25 -11.69
N MET A 99 15.00 -19.19 -12.34
CA MET A 99 13.56 -18.96 -12.50
C MET A 99 12.92 -20.05 -13.38
N ASP A 100 13.53 -20.37 -14.52
CA ASP A 100 13.03 -21.36 -15.47
C ASP A 100 12.91 -22.74 -14.80
N LYS A 101 13.93 -23.13 -14.02
CA LYS A 101 13.94 -24.42 -13.30
C LYS A 101 12.94 -24.48 -12.16
N ARG A 102 12.72 -23.39 -11.42
CA ARG A 102 11.64 -23.33 -10.40
C ARG A 102 10.28 -23.53 -11.05
N LEU A 103 10.00 -22.85 -12.17
CA LEU A 103 8.74 -22.97 -12.89
C LEU A 103 8.51 -24.38 -13.42
N GLU A 104 9.54 -25.02 -13.96
CA GLU A 104 9.48 -26.40 -14.42
C GLU A 104 9.11 -27.39 -13.29
N ALA A 105 9.69 -27.20 -12.11
CA ALA A 105 9.49 -28.07 -10.95
C ALA A 105 8.09 -27.92 -10.29
N ILE A 106 7.49 -26.73 -10.34
CA ILE A 106 6.26 -26.43 -9.59
C ILE A 106 4.99 -26.41 -10.42
N LYS A 107 5.07 -26.37 -11.76
CA LYS A 107 3.90 -26.15 -12.65
C LYS A 107 2.73 -27.10 -12.44
N ASN A 108 2.98 -28.30 -11.89
CA ASN A 108 1.98 -29.33 -11.59
C ASN A 108 1.67 -29.45 -10.08
N ARG A 109 2.29 -28.60 -9.23
CA ARG A 109 2.12 -28.57 -7.77
C ARG A 109 1.33 -27.35 -7.30
N LEU A 110 1.38 -26.26 -8.06
CA LEU A 110 0.77 -24.99 -7.70
C LEU A 110 -0.31 -24.59 -8.70
N HIS A 111 -1.27 -23.83 -8.23
CA HIS A 111 -2.25 -23.12 -9.05
C HIS A 111 -1.86 -21.64 -9.21
N VAL A 112 -1.27 -21.03 -8.18
CA VAL A 112 -0.84 -19.63 -8.23
C VAL A 112 0.61 -19.52 -7.74
N GLY A 113 1.44 -18.84 -8.53
CA GLY A 113 2.80 -18.46 -8.16
C GLY A 113 2.87 -16.97 -7.93
N LEU A 114 3.44 -16.54 -6.80
CA LEU A 114 3.61 -15.13 -6.44
C LEU A 114 5.08 -14.74 -6.45
N VAL A 115 5.36 -13.49 -6.82
CA VAL A 115 6.68 -12.87 -6.67
C VAL A 115 6.51 -11.55 -5.95
N VAL A 116 7.28 -11.35 -4.88
CA VAL A 116 7.42 -10.07 -4.19
C VAL A 116 8.77 -9.46 -4.58
N ALA A 117 8.77 -8.54 -5.54
CA ALA A 117 9.98 -7.99 -6.14
C ALA A 117 10.33 -6.61 -5.58
N ARG A 118 11.59 -6.40 -5.17
CA ARG A 118 12.08 -5.08 -4.73
C ARG A 118 11.86 -4.03 -5.81
N THR A 119 11.56 -2.80 -5.38
CA THR A 119 11.33 -1.67 -6.29
C THR A 119 12.49 -0.70 -6.40
N VAL A 120 13.57 -0.86 -5.62
CA VAL A 120 14.79 -0.05 -5.77
C VAL A 120 15.52 -0.30 -7.10
N HIS A 121 15.20 -1.41 -7.79
CA HIS A 121 15.68 -1.72 -9.13
C HIS A 121 14.67 -2.59 -9.91
N PRO A 122 14.67 -2.56 -11.26
CA PRO A 122 13.68 -3.29 -12.05
C PRO A 122 14.09 -4.73 -12.43
N TYR A 123 15.22 -5.27 -11.95
CA TYR A 123 15.76 -6.54 -12.45
C TYR A 123 14.85 -7.75 -12.19
N ALA A 124 14.42 -7.97 -10.95
CA ALA A 124 13.53 -9.08 -10.59
C ALA A 124 12.15 -8.94 -11.25
N GLN A 125 11.67 -7.70 -11.41
CA GLN A 125 10.43 -7.41 -12.14
C GLN A 125 10.55 -7.84 -13.61
N ARG A 126 11.63 -7.44 -14.30
CA ARG A 126 11.89 -7.83 -15.70
C ARG A 126 11.98 -9.34 -15.91
N ILE A 127 12.67 -10.05 -15.01
CA ILE A 127 12.76 -11.52 -15.07
C ILE A 127 11.38 -12.16 -14.91
N SER A 128 10.57 -11.66 -13.97
CA SER A 128 9.23 -12.21 -13.70
C SER A 128 8.26 -11.92 -14.85
N LEU A 129 8.24 -10.69 -15.36
CA LEU A 129 7.41 -10.29 -16.50
C LEU A 129 7.76 -11.09 -17.77
N ALA A 130 9.06 -11.33 -18.03
CA ALA A 130 9.51 -12.18 -19.13
C ALA A 130 9.01 -13.64 -18.99
N GLN A 131 8.75 -14.08 -17.76
CA GLN A 131 8.13 -15.35 -17.42
C GLN A 131 6.62 -15.27 -17.25
N ARG A 132 5.95 -14.29 -17.89
CA ARG A 132 4.49 -14.13 -17.91
C ARG A 132 3.85 -13.99 -16.52
N PHE A 133 4.61 -13.49 -15.55
CA PHE A 133 3.98 -12.94 -14.35
C PHE A 133 3.32 -11.60 -14.69
N ILE A 134 2.25 -11.30 -13.98
CA ILE A 134 1.40 -10.13 -14.20
C ILE A 134 1.53 -9.24 -12.96
N ALA A 135 1.60 -7.92 -13.14
CA ALA A 135 1.65 -6.99 -12.01
C ALA A 135 0.29 -6.95 -11.31
N MET A 136 0.25 -7.37 -10.05
CA MET A 136 -0.97 -7.49 -9.22
C MET A 136 -1.15 -6.32 -8.25
N GLY A 137 -0.06 -5.63 -7.91
CA GLY A 137 -0.11 -4.53 -6.96
C GLY A 137 1.26 -4.00 -6.55
N PHE A 138 1.23 -3.03 -5.66
CA PHE A 138 2.40 -2.34 -5.11
C PHE A 138 2.24 -2.25 -3.60
N LEU A 139 3.23 -2.74 -2.87
CA LEU A 139 3.26 -2.85 -1.42
C LEU A 139 4.19 -1.76 -0.87
N PRO A 140 3.67 -0.56 -0.54
CA PRO A 140 4.49 0.55 -0.11
C PRO A 140 5.15 0.24 1.23
N LEU A 141 6.45 0.53 1.32
CA LEU A 141 7.27 0.44 2.53
C LEU A 141 7.28 -0.96 3.20
N LYS A 142 6.85 -2.03 2.54
CA LYS A 142 6.56 -3.35 3.16
C LYS A 142 7.65 -3.86 4.12
N HIS A 143 8.91 -3.95 3.68
CA HIS A 143 9.99 -4.59 4.44
C HIS A 143 11.02 -3.58 4.94
N PHE A 144 11.59 -3.86 6.11
CA PHE A 144 12.62 -3.02 6.73
C PHE A 144 14.02 -3.57 6.42
N PHE A 145 14.84 -2.76 5.72
CA PHE A 145 16.28 -2.99 5.53
C PHE A 145 17.07 -2.01 6.43
N ARG A 146 17.84 -1.09 5.83
CA ARG A 146 18.33 0.12 6.53
C ARG A 146 17.24 1.19 6.66
N HIS A 147 16.29 1.16 5.74
CA HIS A 147 15.06 1.94 5.70
C HIS A 147 13.95 1.03 5.15
N ARG A 148 12.69 1.45 5.28
CA ARG A 148 11.58 0.71 4.70
C ARG A 148 11.58 0.83 3.18
N GLU A 149 11.46 -0.30 2.50
CA GLU A 149 11.44 -0.37 1.03
C GLU A 149 10.10 -0.86 0.52
N SER A 150 9.72 -0.38 -0.65
CA SER A 150 8.51 -0.81 -1.36
C SER A 150 8.77 -2.03 -2.23
N PHE A 151 7.70 -2.78 -2.52
CA PHE A 151 7.76 -4.02 -3.30
C PHE A 151 6.64 -4.08 -4.32
N ALA A 152 6.90 -4.67 -5.47
CA ALA A 152 5.89 -5.03 -6.45
C ALA A 152 5.40 -6.45 -6.18
N LEU A 153 4.09 -6.66 -6.21
CA LEU A 153 3.50 -8.00 -6.18
C LEU A 153 3.17 -8.41 -7.60
N LEU A 154 3.66 -9.58 -8.02
CA LEU A 154 3.33 -10.19 -9.29
C LEU A 154 2.78 -11.60 -9.10
N ALA A 155 1.91 -12.04 -10.00
CA ALA A 155 1.38 -13.41 -9.98
C ALA A 155 1.39 -14.09 -11.34
N ARG A 156 1.46 -15.41 -11.33
CA ARG A 156 1.29 -16.30 -12.48
C ARG A 156 0.36 -17.44 -12.13
N TYR A 157 -0.45 -17.85 -13.10
CA TYR A 157 -1.44 -18.91 -12.96
C TYR A 157 -1.00 -20.19 -13.66
N PHE A 158 -1.34 -21.32 -13.05
CA PHE A 158 -1.04 -22.68 -13.51
C PHE A 158 -2.28 -23.57 -13.36
N GLY A 159 -2.32 -24.68 -14.10
CA GLY A 159 -3.41 -25.65 -14.03
C GLY A 159 -4.79 -25.00 -14.17
N ASP A 160 -5.72 -25.41 -13.30
CA ASP A 160 -7.13 -24.98 -13.33
C ASP A 160 -7.40 -23.73 -12.48
N ALA A 161 -6.37 -22.96 -12.10
CA ALA A 161 -6.50 -21.83 -11.19
C ALA A 161 -7.57 -20.82 -11.65
N LEU A 162 -7.53 -20.41 -12.92
CA LEU A 162 -8.49 -19.45 -13.48
C LEU A 162 -9.82 -20.11 -13.87
N THR A 163 -9.81 -21.41 -14.22
CA THR A 163 -11.03 -22.17 -14.52
C THR A 163 -11.93 -22.32 -13.28
N LEU A 164 -11.31 -22.54 -12.11
CA LEU A 164 -11.99 -22.65 -10.84
C LEU A 164 -12.29 -21.30 -10.18
N ARG A 165 -11.86 -20.19 -10.79
CA ARG A 165 -12.10 -18.85 -10.28
C ARG A 165 -13.59 -18.57 -10.27
N ARG A 166 -14.12 -18.15 -9.13
CA ARG A 166 -15.48 -17.62 -9.04
C ARG A 166 -15.59 -16.35 -9.89
N ASN A 167 -16.73 -16.15 -10.55
CA ASN A 167 -16.97 -14.95 -11.37
C ASN A 167 -17.69 -13.87 -10.57
N ASN A 168 -17.63 -12.64 -11.09
CA ASN A 168 -18.33 -11.46 -10.57
C ASN A 168 -17.96 -11.08 -9.11
N PRO A 169 -16.67 -10.85 -8.80
CA PRO A 169 -16.29 -10.26 -7.52
C PRO A 169 -16.93 -8.89 -7.33
N ARG A 170 -17.19 -8.53 -6.07
CA ARG A 170 -17.83 -7.27 -5.66
C ARG A 170 -16.83 -6.38 -4.92
N ILE A 171 -16.30 -5.39 -5.62
CA ILE A 171 -15.26 -4.51 -5.11
C ILE A 171 -15.81 -3.13 -4.77
N ILE A 172 -15.21 -2.49 -3.77
CA ILE A 172 -15.52 -1.08 -3.46
C ILE A 172 -14.92 -0.14 -4.52
N PRO A 173 -15.46 1.08 -4.70
CA PRO A 173 -14.96 2.05 -5.67
C PRO A 173 -13.46 2.34 -5.54
N GLU A 174 -12.93 2.35 -4.33
CA GLU A 174 -11.52 2.62 -4.03
C GLU A 174 -10.59 1.52 -4.55
N ALA A 175 -11.09 0.30 -4.73
CA ALA A 175 -10.33 -0.81 -5.32
C ALA A 175 -10.44 -0.85 -6.86
N TYR A 176 -11.39 -0.13 -7.46
CA TYR A 176 -11.70 -0.23 -8.89
C TYR A 176 -10.49 0.05 -9.79
N ALA A 177 -9.80 1.17 -9.58
CA ALA A 177 -8.69 1.57 -10.45
C ALA A 177 -7.58 0.49 -10.48
N LEU A 178 -7.25 -0.06 -9.32
CA LEU A 178 -6.26 -1.12 -9.16
C LEU A 178 -6.76 -2.43 -9.78
N ALA A 179 -7.97 -2.89 -9.42
CA ALA A 179 -8.54 -4.13 -9.93
C ALA A 179 -8.67 -4.11 -11.46
N ASN A 180 -9.08 -2.98 -12.05
CA ASN A 180 -9.18 -2.82 -13.49
C ASN A 180 -7.82 -2.92 -14.19
N LEU A 181 -6.77 -2.31 -13.64
CA LEU A 181 -5.41 -2.42 -14.17
C LEU A 181 -4.91 -3.88 -14.13
N VAL A 182 -5.22 -4.62 -13.07
CA VAL A 182 -4.84 -6.04 -12.94
C VAL A 182 -5.63 -6.90 -13.93
N MET A 183 -6.96 -6.84 -13.89
CA MET A 183 -7.82 -7.72 -14.68
C MET A 183 -7.79 -7.45 -16.18
N SER A 184 -7.31 -6.27 -16.61
CA SER A 184 -7.12 -5.96 -18.04
C SER A 184 -5.87 -6.59 -18.65
N GLN A 185 -5.02 -7.23 -17.84
CA GLN A 185 -3.80 -7.91 -18.33
C GLN A 185 -4.08 -9.37 -18.69
N PRO A 186 -3.73 -9.85 -19.89
CA PRO A 186 -3.91 -11.25 -20.27
C PRO A 186 -3.21 -12.24 -19.31
N PRO A 187 -3.81 -13.40 -18.99
CA PRO A 187 -5.04 -13.95 -19.56
C PRO A 187 -6.32 -13.56 -18.79
N LEU A 188 -6.26 -12.55 -17.93
CA LEU A 188 -7.39 -12.10 -17.12
C LEU A 188 -8.36 -11.28 -17.98
N THR A 189 -9.62 -11.20 -17.53
CA THR A 189 -10.65 -10.35 -18.14
C THR A 189 -11.49 -9.69 -17.05
N PRO A 190 -11.74 -8.37 -17.10
CA PRO A 190 -12.54 -7.71 -16.08
C PRO A 190 -13.98 -8.22 -16.06
N ASP A 191 -14.44 -8.69 -14.91
CA ASP A 191 -15.80 -9.19 -14.66
C ASP A 191 -16.38 -8.72 -13.31
N PHE A 192 -15.66 -7.85 -12.59
CA PHE A 192 -16.07 -7.38 -11.26
C PHE A 192 -17.23 -6.38 -11.33
N ILE A 193 -18.01 -6.36 -10.26
CA ILE A 193 -19.09 -5.41 -9.99
C ILE A 193 -18.56 -4.39 -8.98
N VAL A 194 -18.70 -3.10 -9.30
CA VAL A 194 -18.42 -2.02 -8.35
C VAL A 194 -19.62 -1.85 -7.44
N ASP A 195 -19.42 -2.07 -6.13
CA ASP A 195 -20.47 -2.03 -5.12
C ASP A 195 -20.44 -0.68 -4.39
N GLU A 196 -21.37 0.20 -4.76
CA GLU A 196 -21.51 1.56 -4.20
C GLU A 196 -22.44 1.63 -2.97
N ASP A 197 -23.17 0.55 -2.67
CA ASP A 197 -24.26 0.58 -1.69
C ASP A 197 -23.96 -0.13 -0.37
N SER A 198 -23.08 -1.13 -0.34
CA SER A 198 -22.83 -1.91 0.88
C SER A 198 -22.37 -1.00 2.03
N ALA A 199 -23.05 -1.04 3.17
CA ALA A 199 -22.55 -0.39 4.38
C ALA A 199 -21.37 -1.16 4.98
N SER A 200 -20.56 -0.50 5.81
CA SER A 200 -19.56 -1.19 6.65
C SER A 200 -20.22 -2.03 7.75
N TYR A 201 -19.44 -2.87 8.43
CA TYR A 201 -19.89 -3.52 9.66
C TYR A 201 -20.21 -2.44 10.72
N PRO A 202 -21.29 -2.59 11.50
CA PRO A 202 -21.72 -1.57 12.44
C PRO A 202 -20.74 -1.52 13.62
N SER A 203 -20.60 -0.35 14.22
CA SER A 203 -20.03 -0.25 15.55
C SER A 203 -21.11 -0.56 16.59
N GLY A 204 -20.76 -1.26 17.66
CA GLY A 204 -21.71 -1.59 18.70
C GLY A 204 -21.20 -2.64 19.68
N GLY A 205 -22.00 -2.88 20.71
CA GLY A 205 -21.74 -3.86 21.75
C GLY A 205 -20.79 -3.36 22.85
N ASP A 206 -20.97 -3.92 24.05
CA ASP A 206 -20.02 -3.78 25.15
C ASP A 206 -19.18 -5.06 25.20
N TYR A 207 -17.96 -4.95 24.65
CA TYR A 207 -17.03 -6.06 24.54
C TYR A 207 -15.72 -5.73 25.23
N ARG A 208 -15.15 -6.74 25.87
CA ARG A 208 -13.79 -6.69 26.42
C ARG A 208 -12.84 -7.45 25.50
N LEU A 209 -11.67 -6.84 25.25
CA LEU A 209 -10.60 -7.45 24.47
C LEU A 209 -9.65 -8.24 25.39
N GLU A 210 -9.34 -9.48 25.04
CA GLU A 210 -8.39 -10.32 25.78
C GLU A 210 -7.44 -11.05 24.83
N GLN A 211 -6.23 -11.39 25.27
CA GLN A 211 -5.36 -12.30 24.52
C GLN A 211 -5.86 -13.74 24.67
N LEU A 212 -5.86 -14.52 23.59
CA LEU A 212 -6.18 -15.94 23.66
C LEU A 212 -5.19 -16.70 24.56
N GLN A 213 -5.76 -17.37 25.55
CA GLN A 213 -5.08 -18.41 26.36
C GLN A 213 -5.62 -19.79 25.98
N ALA A 214 -4.98 -20.86 26.47
CA ALA A 214 -5.35 -22.24 26.13
C ALA A 214 -6.83 -22.55 26.43
N GLU A 215 -7.40 -21.94 27.47
CA GLU A 215 -8.79 -22.12 27.92
C GLU A 215 -9.81 -21.51 26.95
N GLY A 216 -9.41 -20.49 26.18
CA GLY A 216 -10.27 -19.84 25.19
C GLY A 216 -10.39 -20.60 23.87
N TYR A 217 -9.43 -21.50 23.60
CA TYR A 217 -9.32 -22.19 22.31
C TYR A 217 -10.54 -23.09 21.99
N PRO A 218 -11.09 -23.90 22.92
CA PRO A 218 -12.29 -24.69 22.65
C PRO A 218 -13.54 -23.84 22.35
N ALA A 219 -13.64 -22.65 22.94
CA ALA A 219 -14.76 -21.75 22.69
C ALA A 219 -14.73 -21.22 21.25
N LEU A 220 -13.54 -20.84 20.76
CA LEU A 220 -13.38 -20.38 19.37
C LEU A 220 -13.67 -21.48 18.34
N LEU A 221 -13.18 -22.70 18.56
CA LEU A 221 -13.46 -23.83 17.66
C LEU A 221 -14.97 -24.11 17.53
N ARG A 222 -15.75 -23.89 18.59
CA ARG A 222 -17.22 -24.02 18.55
C ARG A 222 -17.87 -22.94 17.68
N ILE A 223 -17.34 -21.72 17.69
CA ILE A 223 -17.84 -20.62 16.85
C ILE A 223 -17.56 -20.93 15.39
N GLU A 224 -16.31 -21.31 15.08
CA GLU A 224 -15.85 -21.64 13.72
C GLU A 224 -16.70 -22.76 13.09
N ARG A 225 -16.88 -23.89 13.81
CA ARG A 225 -17.56 -25.08 13.29
C ARG A 225 -19.08 -24.95 13.17
N GLY A 226 -19.69 -23.99 13.85
CA GLY A 226 -21.15 -23.89 13.95
C GLY A 226 -21.77 -22.69 13.25
N ARG A 227 -21.02 -21.60 13.01
CA ARG A 227 -21.62 -20.28 12.74
C ARG A 227 -20.89 -19.37 11.75
N VAL A 228 -19.65 -19.66 11.34
CA VAL A 228 -18.98 -18.85 10.30
C VAL A 228 -19.51 -19.26 8.93
N ARG A 229 -20.50 -18.52 8.41
CA ARG A 229 -21.15 -18.85 7.14
C ARG A 229 -20.31 -18.52 5.91
N ASN A 230 -19.44 -17.51 5.97
CA ASN A 230 -18.54 -17.12 4.87
C ASN A 230 -17.27 -16.49 5.45
N ARG A 231 -16.09 -17.07 5.16
CA ARG A 231 -14.81 -16.49 5.56
C ARG A 231 -14.49 -15.29 4.67
N GLU A 232 -14.17 -14.15 5.28
CA GLU A 232 -13.88 -12.91 4.56
C GLU A 232 -12.40 -12.50 4.62
N ILE A 233 -11.65 -12.95 5.63
CA ILE A 233 -10.21 -12.66 5.80
C ILE A 233 -9.42 -13.95 5.64
N PHE A 234 -8.35 -13.90 4.85
CA PHE A 234 -7.52 -15.06 4.52
C PHE A 234 -6.07 -14.86 4.93
N GLY A 235 -5.37 -15.97 5.13
CA GLY A 235 -3.95 -15.97 5.39
C GLY A 235 -3.40 -17.39 5.53
N PRO A 236 -2.11 -17.53 5.87
CA PRO A 236 -1.43 -18.82 5.81
C PRO A 236 -1.88 -19.79 6.89
N MET A 237 -2.48 -19.30 7.97
CA MET A 237 -2.88 -20.07 9.15
C MET A 237 -4.40 -20.09 9.32
N ARG A 238 -4.87 -21.10 10.06
CA ARG A 238 -6.29 -21.31 10.41
C ARG A 238 -6.39 -21.88 11.81
N LEU A 239 -7.43 -21.52 12.54
CA LEU A 239 -7.67 -22.01 13.89
C LEU A 239 -7.76 -23.55 13.94
N ASP A 240 -8.37 -24.15 12.92
CA ASP A 240 -8.57 -25.59 12.77
C ASP A 240 -7.28 -26.41 12.54
N TYR A 241 -6.14 -25.75 12.28
CA TYR A 241 -4.82 -26.40 12.15
C TYR A 241 -4.26 -26.93 13.47
N GLY A 242 -4.89 -26.60 14.59
CA GLY A 242 -4.50 -27.06 15.92
C GLY A 242 -3.62 -26.07 16.66
N PHE A 243 -3.81 -26.00 17.98
CA PHE A 243 -3.16 -25.05 18.88
C PHE A 243 -1.62 -25.10 18.82
N PHE A 244 -1.01 -26.28 18.75
CA PHE A 244 0.46 -26.41 18.70
C PHE A 244 1.06 -25.86 17.40
N LYS A 245 0.38 -26.03 16.26
CA LYS A 245 0.84 -25.49 14.97
C LYS A 245 0.74 -23.97 14.94
N LEU A 246 -0.30 -23.42 15.56
CA LEU A 246 -0.48 -21.99 15.78
C LEU A 246 0.65 -21.40 16.66
N GLN A 247 1.00 -22.06 17.77
CA GLN A 247 2.11 -21.64 18.63
C GLN A 247 3.47 -21.72 17.92
N ALA A 248 3.74 -22.81 17.20
CA ALA A 248 4.98 -23.01 16.47
C ALA A 248 5.22 -21.95 15.37
N ARG A 249 4.15 -21.30 14.90
CA ARG A 249 4.17 -20.25 13.87
C ARG A 249 4.02 -18.83 14.46
N GLN A 250 4.18 -18.67 15.77
CA GLN A 250 4.09 -17.38 16.47
C GLN A 250 2.79 -16.61 16.16
N THR A 251 1.69 -17.34 16.00
CA THR A 251 0.37 -16.75 15.76
C THR A 251 -0.28 -16.33 17.07
N ASN A 252 -1.03 -15.24 17.01
CA ASN A 252 -1.68 -14.61 18.15
C ASN A 252 -3.17 -14.41 17.84
N TYR A 253 -3.99 -14.35 18.87
CA TYR A 253 -5.40 -14.03 18.75
C TYR A 253 -5.81 -13.02 19.82
N PHE A 254 -6.53 -11.98 19.41
CA PHE A 254 -7.36 -11.20 20.31
C PHE A 254 -8.77 -11.74 20.31
N LEU A 255 -9.35 -11.89 21.50
CA LEU A 255 -10.70 -12.35 21.76
C LEU A 255 -11.61 -11.17 22.07
N ALA A 256 -12.83 -11.21 21.57
CA ALA A 256 -13.93 -10.38 22.04
C ALA A 256 -14.79 -11.17 23.03
N ARG A 257 -15.02 -10.59 24.21
CA ARG A 257 -15.92 -11.16 25.22
C ARG A 257 -17.10 -10.27 25.51
N SER A 258 -18.29 -10.86 25.56
CA SER A 258 -19.48 -10.26 26.16
C SER A 258 -19.77 -10.98 27.48
N GLY A 259 -19.59 -10.28 28.60
CA GLY A 259 -19.62 -10.92 29.93
C GLY A 259 -18.56 -12.01 30.07
N THR A 260 -18.99 -13.27 30.22
CA THR A 260 -18.14 -14.47 30.33
C THR A 260 -18.05 -15.27 29.03
N GLN A 261 -18.78 -14.88 27.98
CA GLN A 261 -18.84 -15.60 26.72
C GLN A 261 -17.84 -15.01 25.71
N VAL A 262 -17.07 -15.88 25.06
CA VAL A 262 -16.28 -15.51 23.87
C VAL A 262 -17.24 -15.39 22.68
N VAL A 263 -17.23 -14.23 22.02
CA VAL A 263 -18.14 -13.91 20.90
C VAL A 263 -17.41 -13.70 19.57
N GLY A 264 -16.08 -13.64 19.58
CA GLY A 264 -15.27 -13.62 18.37
C GLY A 264 -13.78 -13.56 18.68
N ALA A 265 -12.97 -13.64 17.62
CA ALA A 265 -11.54 -13.44 17.66
C ALA A 265 -10.98 -12.93 16.32
N VAL A 266 -9.85 -12.24 16.40
CA VAL A 266 -9.01 -11.88 15.24
C VAL A 266 -7.63 -12.50 15.40
N GLY A 267 -7.23 -13.29 14.41
CA GLY A 267 -5.95 -14.00 14.35
C GLY A 267 -4.92 -13.22 13.54
N TYR A 268 -3.72 -13.04 14.10
CA TYR A 268 -2.64 -12.28 13.47
C TYR A 268 -1.25 -12.87 13.76
N THR A 269 -0.31 -12.66 12.84
CA THR A 269 1.13 -12.86 13.08
C THR A 269 1.80 -11.50 13.22
N MET A 270 2.84 -11.43 14.04
CA MET A 270 3.60 -10.20 14.26
C MET A 270 5.09 -10.46 14.03
N ASP A 271 5.72 -9.60 13.23
CA ASP A 271 7.17 -9.53 13.12
C ASP A 271 7.66 -8.32 13.92
N SER A 272 8.32 -8.58 15.06
CA SER A 272 8.84 -7.54 15.93
C SER A 272 10.09 -6.85 15.37
N VAL A 273 10.77 -7.45 14.40
CA VAL A 273 11.96 -6.88 13.75
C VAL A 273 11.53 -5.91 12.64
N GLU A 274 10.54 -6.30 11.84
CA GLU A 274 10.02 -5.45 10.77
C GLU A 274 8.92 -4.47 11.22
N HIS A 275 8.46 -4.61 12.47
CA HIS A 275 7.32 -3.89 13.04
C HIS A 275 6.06 -4.04 12.17
N THR A 276 5.77 -5.29 11.75
CA THR A 276 4.64 -5.62 10.87
C THR A 276 3.64 -6.56 11.54
N VAL A 277 2.37 -6.43 11.16
CA VAL A 277 1.30 -7.35 11.52
C VAL A 277 0.60 -7.84 10.27
N ARG A 278 0.34 -9.15 10.19
CA ARG A 278 -0.51 -9.75 9.15
C ARG A 278 -1.72 -10.42 9.81
N VAL A 279 -2.92 -9.95 9.49
CA VAL A 279 -4.16 -10.60 9.92
C VAL A 279 -4.43 -11.75 8.97
N PHE A 280 -4.68 -12.94 9.51
CA PHE A 280 -4.89 -14.14 8.70
C PHE A 280 -6.30 -14.72 8.85
N GLU A 281 -7.04 -14.33 9.90
CA GLU A 281 -8.37 -14.87 10.17
C GLU A 281 -9.18 -13.95 11.09
N LEU A 282 -10.51 -13.96 10.92
CA LEU A 282 -11.45 -13.32 11.81
C LEU A 282 -12.67 -14.21 11.97
N ILE A 283 -13.09 -14.41 13.22
CA ILE A 283 -14.18 -15.28 13.64
C ILE A 283 -15.12 -14.42 14.48
N ALA A 284 -16.40 -14.35 14.14
CA ALA A 284 -17.35 -13.54 14.90
C ALA A 284 -18.75 -14.17 14.92
N LEU A 285 -19.47 -14.01 16.02
CA LEU A 285 -20.87 -14.43 16.19
C LEU A 285 -21.88 -13.37 15.73
N ALA A 286 -21.47 -12.12 15.63
CA ALA A 286 -22.31 -10.99 15.26
C ALA A 286 -21.51 -9.94 14.48
N ASP A 287 -22.22 -9.12 13.71
CA ASP A 287 -21.65 -8.14 12.79
C ASP A 287 -20.87 -7.02 13.51
N ASP A 288 -21.34 -6.58 14.67
CA ASP A 288 -20.71 -5.53 15.48
C ASP A 288 -19.38 -5.99 16.10
N VAL A 289 -19.27 -7.27 16.47
CA VAL A 289 -18.03 -7.89 16.94
C VAL A 289 -16.89 -7.78 15.90
N VAL A 290 -17.22 -7.87 14.60
CA VAL A 290 -16.24 -7.76 13.51
C VAL A 290 -15.52 -6.42 13.57
N ARG A 291 -16.29 -5.33 13.63
CA ARG A 291 -15.74 -3.98 13.68
C ARG A 291 -14.99 -3.72 14.97
N PHE A 292 -15.51 -4.18 16.11
CA PHE A 292 -14.83 -4.07 17.39
C PHE A 292 -13.42 -4.71 17.35
N LEU A 293 -13.32 -5.96 16.88
CA LEU A 293 -12.04 -6.68 16.83
C LEU A 293 -11.02 -6.01 15.91
N LEU A 294 -11.42 -5.58 14.72
CA LEU A 294 -10.53 -4.91 13.77
C LEU A 294 -10.09 -3.53 14.28
N GLY A 295 -11.01 -2.78 14.89
CA GLY A 295 -10.72 -1.48 15.50
C GLY A 295 -9.74 -1.60 16.67
N GLU A 296 -9.94 -2.57 17.56
CA GLU A 296 -9.03 -2.80 18.70
C GLU A 296 -7.66 -3.33 18.26
N LEU A 297 -7.61 -4.22 17.26
CA LEU A 297 -6.34 -4.67 16.68
C LEU A 297 -5.56 -3.47 16.11
N GLU A 298 -6.21 -2.62 15.30
CA GLU A 298 -5.59 -1.41 14.75
C GLU A 298 -5.09 -0.50 15.87
N ARG A 299 -5.95 -0.20 16.86
CA ARG A 299 -5.63 0.68 17.98
C ARG A 299 -4.42 0.16 18.75
N LYS A 300 -4.39 -1.13 19.11
CA LYS A 300 -3.25 -1.75 19.78
C LYS A 300 -1.97 -1.71 18.94
N CYS A 301 -2.08 -1.99 17.65
CA CYS A 301 -0.95 -1.91 16.73
C CYS A 301 -0.34 -0.49 16.71
N ARG A 302 -1.19 0.54 16.68
CA ARG A 302 -0.79 1.95 16.60
C ARG A 302 -0.29 2.51 17.93
N GLU A 303 -0.95 2.21 19.04
CA GLU A 303 -0.73 2.88 20.33
C GLU A 303 0.18 2.10 21.29
N GLU A 304 0.17 0.76 21.22
CA GLU A 304 0.79 -0.08 22.24
C GLU A 304 1.95 -0.93 21.68
N MET A 305 1.85 -1.41 20.43
CA MET A 305 2.76 -2.40 19.86
C MET A 305 3.83 -1.80 18.93
N GLY A 306 3.75 -0.50 18.60
CA GLY A 306 4.72 0.17 17.74
C GLY A 306 4.76 -0.38 16.30
N ILE A 307 3.64 -0.89 15.81
CA ILE A 307 3.53 -1.49 14.47
C ILE A 307 3.41 -0.39 13.43
N GLU A 308 4.20 -0.47 12.36
CA GLU A 308 4.21 0.53 11.29
C GLU A 308 3.39 0.11 10.08
N TYR A 309 3.18 -1.19 9.89
CA TYR A 309 2.53 -1.77 8.71
C TYR A 309 1.63 -2.93 9.10
N ILE A 310 0.35 -2.83 8.74
CA ILE A 310 -0.64 -3.87 8.98
C ILE A 310 -1.21 -4.30 7.63
N GLU A 311 -1.19 -5.60 7.33
CA GLU A 311 -1.76 -6.15 6.10
C GLU A 311 -2.86 -7.19 6.36
N ILE A 312 -3.88 -7.17 5.48
CA ILE A 312 -5.03 -8.05 5.54
C ILE A 312 -5.39 -8.47 4.10
N ASP A 313 -5.51 -9.77 3.86
CA ASP A 313 -6.05 -10.30 2.61
C ASP A 313 -7.55 -10.52 2.78
N VAL A 314 -8.37 -9.68 2.14
CA VAL A 314 -9.84 -9.74 2.22
C VAL A 314 -10.44 -10.29 0.94
N SER A 315 -11.51 -11.07 1.06
CA SER A 315 -12.31 -11.53 -0.08
C SER A 315 -12.79 -10.37 -0.95
N ALA A 316 -12.54 -10.47 -2.25
CA ALA A 316 -13.12 -9.56 -3.24
C ALA A 316 -14.64 -9.74 -3.38
N TYR A 317 -15.26 -10.68 -2.66
CA TYR A 317 -16.71 -10.90 -2.61
C TYR A 317 -17.35 -10.32 -1.35
N ALA A 318 -16.57 -9.65 -0.50
CA ALA A 318 -17.00 -9.08 0.77
C ALA A 318 -16.88 -7.54 0.79
N PRO A 319 -17.71 -6.81 0.03
CA PRO A 319 -17.63 -5.34 -0.06
C PRO A 319 -17.83 -4.66 1.30
N ARG A 320 -18.66 -5.22 2.18
CA ARG A 320 -18.85 -4.74 3.56
C ARG A 320 -17.57 -4.80 4.41
N MET A 321 -16.80 -5.88 4.30
CA MET A 321 -15.50 -6.00 4.96
C MET A 321 -14.50 -5.00 4.36
N GLN A 322 -14.44 -4.90 3.03
CA GLN A 322 -13.58 -3.91 2.34
C GLN A 322 -13.87 -2.47 2.81
N ARG A 323 -15.15 -2.09 2.98
CA ARG A 323 -15.52 -0.76 3.53
C ARG A 323 -15.17 -0.58 4.99
N THR A 324 -15.38 -1.61 5.81
CA THR A 324 -14.97 -1.57 7.21
C THR A 324 -13.48 -1.30 7.35
N LEU A 325 -12.67 -1.98 6.54
CA LEU A 325 -11.23 -1.77 6.46
C LEU A 325 -10.88 -0.38 5.95
N LEU A 326 -11.56 0.13 4.92
CA LEU A 326 -11.38 1.49 4.41
C LEU A 326 -11.65 2.55 5.50
N GLU A 327 -12.73 2.41 6.28
CA GLU A 327 -13.04 3.31 7.39
C GLU A 327 -12.02 3.22 8.53
N LEU A 328 -11.35 2.07 8.67
CA LEU A 328 -10.19 1.87 9.54
C LEU A 328 -8.87 2.28 8.84
N ASN A 329 -8.93 3.03 7.74
CA ASN A 329 -7.82 3.50 6.89
C ASN A 329 -6.85 2.41 6.40
N PHE A 330 -7.37 1.21 6.14
CA PHE A 330 -6.69 0.26 5.29
C PHE A 330 -7.02 0.58 3.83
N LEU A 331 -6.01 0.57 2.97
CA LEU A 331 -6.15 0.90 1.57
C LEU A 331 -5.84 -0.29 0.67
N PRO A 332 -6.53 -0.46 -0.47
CA PRO A 332 -6.19 -1.48 -1.45
C PRO A 332 -4.76 -1.28 -2.00
N VAL A 333 -3.94 -2.33 -1.92
CA VAL A 333 -2.55 -2.33 -2.41
C VAL A 333 -2.26 -3.40 -3.45
N ALA A 334 -3.08 -4.44 -3.51
CA ALA A 334 -3.06 -5.42 -4.59
C ALA A 334 -4.45 -6.03 -4.82
N TYR A 335 -4.68 -6.46 -6.06
CA TYR A 335 -5.81 -7.31 -6.42
C TYR A 335 -5.25 -8.62 -6.95
N VAL A 336 -5.61 -9.77 -6.34
CA VAL A 336 -5.06 -11.08 -6.73
C VAL A 336 -6.20 -12.04 -7.06
N PRO A 337 -6.46 -12.29 -8.35
CA PRO A 337 -7.46 -13.25 -8.80
C PRO A 337 -7.14 -14.68 -8.38
N ALA A 338 -8.17 -15.48 -8.12
CA ALA A 338 -8.07 -16.92 -7.82
C ALA A 338 -7.06 -17.30 -6.72
N MET A 339 -6.81 -16.39 -5.77
CA MET A 339 -5.77 -16.57 -4.76
C MET A 339 -6.10 -17.70 -3.79
N VAL A 340 -7.33 -17.73 -3.28
CA VAL A 340 -7.72 -18.62 -2.18
C VAL A 340 -8.53 -19.79 -2.70
N PHE A 341 -8.20 -21.02 -2.31
CA PHE A 341 -9.05 -22.17 -2.60
C PHE A 341 -10.05 -22.34 -1.45
N TYR A 342 -11.32 -22.07 -1.72
CA TYR A 342 -12.38 -22.11 -0.73
C TYR A 342 -13.49 -23.04 -1.20
N GLN A 343 -13.68 -24.13 -0.45
CA GLN A 343 -14.60 -25.22 -0.78
C GLN A 343 -14.30 -25.85 -2.14
N VAL A 344 -15.00 -25.46 -3.20
CA VAL A 344 -14.89 -26.02 -4.56
C VAL A 344 -14.44 -24.99 -5.60
N GLU A 345 -14.25 -23.74 -5.19
CA GLU A 345 -13.95 -22.62 -6.08
C GLU A 345 -12.75 -21.82 -5.58
N ARG A 346 -12.24 -20.92 -6.43
CA ARG A 346 -11.16 -20.02 -6.08
C ARG A 346 -11.65 -18.59 -5.99
N LEU A 347 -11.34 -17.95 -4.86
CA LEU A 347 -11.75 -16.59 -4.57
C LEU A 347 -10.62 -15.62 -4.89
N ASP A 348 -11.01 -14.51 -5.52
CA ASP A 348 -10.22 -13.30 -5.63
C ASP A 348 -10.06 -12.63 -4.27
N ILE A 349 -8.93 -11.98 -4.06
CA ILE A 349 -8.69 -11.18 -2.85
C ILE A 349 -8.28 -9.75 -3.22
N VAL A 350 -8.66 -8.82 -2.36
CA VAL A 350 -8.08 -7.48 -2.28
C VAL A 350 -7.13 -7.50 -1.10
N LYS A 351 -5.83 -7.25 -1.34
CA LYS A 351 -4.88 -7.02 -0.25
C LYS A 351 -5.03 -5.58 0.20
N MET A 352 -5.32 -5.38 1.47
CA MET A 352 -5.48 -4.05 2.06
C MET A 352 -4.42 -3.81 3.14
N VAL A 353 -3.85 -2.60 3.16
CA VAL A 353 -2.75 -2.23 4.05
C VAL A 353 -3.06 -0.93 4.77
N ARG A 354 -2.76 -0.89 6.06
CA ARG A 354 -2.69 0.34 6.84
C ARG A 354 -1.22 0.64 7.14
N LEU A 355 -0.80 1.86 6.81
CA LEU A 355 0.49 2.41 7.20
C LEU A 355 0.27 3.34 8.39
N ASN A 356 0.80 2.98 9.56
CA ASN A 356 0.74 3.85 10.74
C ASN A 356 1.77 4.99 10.66
N LYS A 357 2.78 4.85 9.80
CA LYS A 357 3.74 5.90 9.46
C LYS A 357 3.94 5.94 7.94
N LEU A 358 3.55 7.03 7.30
CA LEU A 358 3.92 7.28 5.91
C LEU A 358 5.28 7.97 5.88
N GLN A 359 6.18 7.46 5.04
CA GLN A 359 7.53 7.96 4.84
C GLN A 359 7.79 8.12 3.34
N ASP A 360 8.87 8.81 2.99
CA ASP A 360 9.35 8.84 1.61
C ASP A 360 9.60 7.42 1.10
N LEU A 361 9.19 7.14 -0.14
CA LEU A 361 9.34 5.81 -0.72
C LEU A 361 10.78 5.49 -1.14
N GLY A 362 11.65 6.51 -1.14
CA GLY A 362 12.99 6.42 -1.69
C GLY A 362 12.99 6.23 -3.22
N PRO A 363 14.15 5.91 -3.80
CA PRO A 363 14.27 5.73 -5.24
C PRO A 363 13.51 4.50 -5.72
N LEU A 364 12.69 4.67 -6.77
CA LEU A 364 11.93 3.60 -7.41
C LEU A 364 12.43 3.34 -8.83
N GLY A 365 12.90 2.12 -9.07
CA GLY A 365 13.18 1.55 -10.39
C GLY A 365 12.07 0.58 -10.79
N LEU A 366 11.00 1.10 -11.39
CA LEU A 366 9.83 0.32 -11.79
C LEU A 366 9.84 0.01 -13.29
N THR A 367 9.29 -1.15 -13.62
CA THR A 367 8.87 -1.48 -15.00
C THR A 367 7.51 -0.88 -15.30
N GLU A 368 7.18 -0.65 -16.57
CA GLU A 368 5.93 0.02 -16.96
C GLU A 368 4.66 -0.60 -16.36
N PRO A 369 4.43 -1.94 -16.39
CA PRO A 369 3.24 -2.53 -15.76
C PRO A 369 3.21 -2.32 -14.24
N VAL A 370 4.37 -2.33 -13.59
CA VAL A 370 4.51 -2.13 -12.15
C VAL A 370 4.31 -0.67 -11.78
N GLN A 371 4.77 0.28 -12.61
CA GLN A 371 4.56 1.70 -12.41
C GLN A 371 3.05 2.04 -12.42
N ALA A 372 2.30 1.48 -13.38
CA ALA A 372 0.87 1.74 -13.48
C ALA A 372 0.10 1.33 -12.20
N VAL A 373 0.39 0.14 -11.64
CA VAL A 373 -0.22 -0.30 -10.38
C VAL A 373 0.30 0.49 -9.18
N ALA A 374 1.58 0.87 -9.16
CA ALA A 374 2.15 1.69 -8.09
C ALA A 374 1.49 3.08 -8.02
N ASP A 375 1.31 3.73 -9.17
CA ASP A 375 0.64 5.03 -9.25
C ASP A 375 -0.82 4.94 -8.76
N ALA A 376 -1.53 3.87 -9.10
CA ALA A 376 -2.89 3.64 -8.62
C ALA A 376 -2.96 3.48 -7.09
N VAL A 377 -2.05 2.70 -6.51
CA VAL A 377 -1.97 2.51 -5.05
C VAL A 377 -1.59 3.81 -4.35
N MET A 378 -0.56 4.51 -4.83
CA MET A 378 -0.06 5.71 -4.18
C MET A 378 -1.04 6.87 -4.23
N ARG A 379 -1.84 7.01 -5.30
CA ARG A 379 -2.98 7.95 -5.32
C ARG A 379 -3.98 7.68 -4.19
N GLY A 380 -4.24 6.40 -3.87
CA GLY A 380 -5.08 6.02 -2.73
C GLY A 380 -4.50 6.46 -1.38
N PHE A 381 -3.20 6.26 -1.17
CA PHE A 381 -2.53 6.72 0.06
C PHE A 381 -2.49 8.24 0.18
N SER A 382 -2.24 8.96 -0.91
CA SER A 382 -2.35 10.41 -0.93
C SER A 382 -3.76 10.84 -0.49
N THR A 383 -4.81 10.25 -1.07
CA THR A 383 -6.21 10.53 -0.71
C THR A 383 -6.48 10.38 0.80
N CYS A 384 -6.06 9.30 1.45
CA CYS A 384 -6.36 9.07 2.87
C CYS A 384 -5.51 9.87 3.86
N VAL A 385 -4.30 10.30 3.48
CA VAL A 385 -3.52 11.26 4.31
C VAL A 385 -4.14 12.65 4.24
N ILE A 386 -4.69 12.94 3.07
CA ILE A 386 -5.24 14.24 2.75
C ILE A 386 -6.66 14.37 3.29
N ALA A 387 -7.54 13.38 3.14
CA ALA A 387 -8.94 13.52 3.49
C ALA A 387 -9.20 13.91 4.96
N PRO A 388 -8.49 13.41 5.99
CA PRO A 388 -8.65 13.87 7.38
C PRO A 388 -8.05 15.26 7.63
N ARG A 389 -6.91 15.58 7.00
CA ARG A 389 -6.27 16.92 7.10
C ARG A 389 -7.07 17.97 6.37
N MET A 390 -7.53 17.64 5.17
CA MET A 390 -8.55 18.33 4.44
C MET A 390 -9.85 18.34 5.21
N ALA A 391 -10.31 17.32 5.95
CA ALA A 391 -11.54 17.43 6.75
C ALA A 391 -11.47 18.52 7.82
N ARG A 392 -10.29 18.71 8.42
CA ARG A 392 -10.02 19.88 9.28
C ARG A 392 -10.01 21.17 8.48
N ALA A 393 -9.29 21.20 7.37
CA ALA A 393 -9.25 22.33 6.44
C ALA A 393 -10.59 22.61 5.73
N ILE A 394 -11.51 21.66 5.60
CA ILE A 394 -12.77 21.79 4.87
C ILE A 394 -13.68 22.80 5.59
N LYS A 395 -13.51 22.93 6.91
CA LYS A 395 -14.15 23.95 7.72
C LYS A 395 -13.42 25.29 7.73
N GLU A 396 -12.10 25.28 7.57
CA GLU A 396 -11.23 26.45 7.82
C GLU A 396 -10.68 27.09 6.52
N VAL A 397 -10.74 26.40 5.39
CA VAL A 397 -10.14 26.78 4.12
C VAL A 397 -11.22 27.22 3.14
N PRO A 398 -11.16 28.49 2.69
CA PRO A 398 -12.17 29.07 1.80
C PRO A 398 -12.45 28.28 0.52
N LEU A 399 -11.48 27.52 0.01
CA LEU A 399 -11.64 26.68 -1.18
C LEU A 399 -12.79 25.66 -1.04
N PHE A 400 -13.06 25.16 0.16
CA PHE A 400 -14.06 24.11 0.43
C PHE A 400 -15.41 24.64 0.92
N HIS A 401 -15.56 25.95 1.09
CA HIS A 401 -16.80 26.53 1.59
C HIS A 401 -17.99 26.16 0.70
N GLY A 402 -19.03 25.60 1.34
CA GLY A 402 -20.25 25.17 0.65
C GLY A 402 -20.22 23.73 0.13
N MET A 403 -19.13 22.98 0.32
CA MET A 403 -19.07 21.54 0.01
C MET A 403 -19.68 20.70 1.14
N ASN A 404 -20.38 19.63 0.77
CA ASN A 404 -20.74 18.58 1.72
C ASN A 404 -19.55 17.61 1.93
N THR A 405 -19.66 16.73 2.94
CA THR A 405 -18.60 15.78 3.31
C THR A 405 -18.14 14.89 2.15
N GLU A 406 -19.06 14.40 1.32
CA GLU A 406 -18.73 13.54 0.18
C GLU A 406 -17.96 14.31 -0.89
N GLN A 407 -18.45 15.49 -1.28
CA GLN A 407 -17.80 16.37 -2.26
C GLN A 407 -16.38 16.73 -1.83
N ALA A 408 -16.22 17.01 -0.54
CA ALA A 408 -14.96 17.41 0.03
C ALA A 408 -13.95 16.23 0.11
N ILE A 409 -14.43 15.01 0.40
CA ILE A 409 -13.63 13.77 0.30
C ILE A 409 -13.19 13.51 -1.15
N ARG A 410 -14.08 13.71 -2.13
CA ARG A 410 -13.75 13.52 -3.55
C ARG A 410 -12.65 14.49 -4.01
N LEU A 411 -12.74 15.76 -3.62
CA LEU A 411 -11.70 16.75 -3.91
C LEU A 411 -10.39 16.43 -3.17
N ALA A 412 -10.47 15.96 -1.93
CA ALA A 412 -9.28 15.49 -1.20
C ALA A 412 -8.55 14.35 -1.92
N GLY A 413 -9.30 13.47 -2.58
CA GLY A 413 -8.74 12.31 -3.26
C GLY A 413 -7.97 12.59 -4.54
N VAL A 414 -8.08 13.81 -5.08
CA VAL A 414 -7.28 14.25 -6.23
C VAL A 414 -6.11 15.15 -5.83
N CYS A 415 -5.92 15.39 -4.53
CA CYS A 415 -4.78 16.15 -4.02
C CYS A 415 -3.60 15.21 -3.67
N THR A 416 -2.42 15.80 -3.47
CA THR A 416 -1.25 15.17 -2.83
C THR A 416 -0.66 16.10 -1.76
N VAL A 417 -0.40 15.64 -0.53
CA VAL A 417 0.30 16.47 0.49
C VAL A 417 1.81 16.40 0.29
N LYS A 418 2.47 17.55 0.41
CA LYS A 418 3.92 17.69 0.38
C LYS A 418 4.40 18.56 1.54
N ASN A 419 5.43 18.09 2.24
CA ASN A 419 6.17 18.90 3.19
C ASN A 419 7.34 19.55 2.48
N MET A 420 7.59 20.83 2.78
CA MET A 420 8.66 21.59 2.17
C MET A 420 9.44 22.35 3.23
N ARG A 421 10.74 22.46 3.02
CA ARG A 421 11.63 23.21 3.91
C ARG A 421 11.63 24.70 3.56
N SER A 422 12.02 25.53 4.51
CA SER A 422 12.24 26.97 4.26
C SER A 422 13.20 27.17 3.06
N GLY A 423 12.82 28.05 2.14
CA GLY A 423 13.57 28.34 0.92
C GLY A 423 13.26 27.43 -0.27
N GLU A 424 12.50 26.34 -0.11
CA GLU A 424 12.07 25.52 -1.24
C GLU A 424 10.98 26.23 -2.06
N ARG A 425 11.07 26.13 -3.39
CA ARG A 425 10.13 26.77 -4.32
C ARG A 425 8.98 25.82 -4.67
N LEU A 426 7.75 26.34 -4.62
CA LEU A 426 6.58 25.64 -5.13
C LEU A 426 6.54 25.69 -6.66
N PHE A 427 6.74 26.89 -7.21
CA PHE A 427 6.91 27.17 -8.63
C PHE A 427 7.70 28.48 -8.82
N ALA A 428 8.35 28.62 -9.97
CA ALA A 428 9.01 29.85 -10.38
C ALA A 428 8.20 30.64 -11.40
N GLU A 429 8.50 31.93 -11.53
CA GLU A 429 7.96 32.74 -12.62
C GLU A 429 8.26 32.07 -13.97
N ARG A 430 7.26 32.04 -14.86
CA ARG A 430 7.28 31.44 -16.20
C ARG A 430 7.29 29.91 -16.24
N ASP A 431 7.28 29.24 -15.09
CA ASP A 431 7.06 27.80 -15.07
C ASP A 431 5.68 27.48 -15.71
N PRO A 432 5.59 26.40 -16.49
CA PRO A 432 4.32 25.93 -17.01
C PRO A 432 3.41 25.52 -15.86
N THR A 433 2.11 25.72 -16.02
CA THR A 433 1.14 25.43 -14.96
C THR A 433 0.66 24.01 -15.03
N ASP A 434 1.02 23.23 -14.02
CA ASP A 434 0.59 21.84 -13.88
C ASP A 434 -0.27 21.60 -12.61
N ARG A 435 -0.24 22.51 -11.63
CA ARG A 435 -0.83 22.30 -10.29
C ARG A 435 -1.40 23.59 -9.66
N LEU A 436 -2.38 23.41 -8.77
CA LEU A 436 -2.82 24.38 -7.76
C LEU A 436 -2.31 23.94 -6.40
N TYR A 437 -2.01 24.89 -5.51
CA TYR A 437 -1.55 24.58 -4.15
C TYR A 437 -2.53 25.15 -3.13
N VAL A 438 -2.72 24.44 -2.02
CA VAL A 438 -3.42 24.89 -0.81
C VAL A 438 -2.41 24.81 0.34
N VAL A 439 -2.17 25.93 1.03
CA VAL A 439 -1.27 25.95 2.19
C VAL A 439 -2.00 25.36 3.39
N LEU A 440 -1.60 24.18 3.85
CA LEU A 440 -2.20 23.50 4.99
C LEU A 440 -1.57 23.95 6.31
N GLN A 441 -0.29 24.31 6.28
CA GLN A 441 0.45 24.84 7.42
C GLN A 441 1.62 25.71 6.95
N GLY A 442 1.85 26.83 7.63
CA GLY A 442 2.97 27.72 7.38
C GLY A 442 2.63 28.87 6.43
N GLN A 443 3.67 29.44 5.79
CA GLN A 443 3.56 30.64 4.95
C GLN A 443 4.42 30.53 3.69
N VAL A 444 3.89 31.08 2.59
CA VAL A 444 4.55 31.11 1.28
C VAL A 444 4.70 32.57 0.83
N ALA A 445 5.91 32.99 0.49
CA ALA A 445 6.17 34.29 -0.09
C ALA A 445 5.98 34.22 -1.61
N ILE A 446 5.29 35.23 -2.16
CA ILE A 446 5.14 35.44 -3.60
C ILE A 446 6.07 36.58 -3.99
N SER A 447 6.96 36.35 -4.94
CA SER A 447 7.85 37.37 -5.49
C SER A 447 7.71 37.47 -7.00
N GLY A 448 7.82 38.68 -7.55
CA GLY A 448 7.67 38.89 -8.98
C GLY A 448 8.15 40.26 -9.42
N GLY A 449 8.37 40.42 -10.73
CA GLY A 449 8.86 41.64 -11.34
C GLY A 449 10.35 41.63 -11.69
N PRO A 450 10.90 42.75 -12.22
CA PRO A 450 12.27 42.82 -12.72
C PRO A 450 13.35 42.67 -11.63
N SER A 451 12.96 42.96 -10.38
CA SER A 451 13.73 42.71 -9.17
C SER A 451 12.88 41.80 -8.27
N PRO A 452 13.43 40.73 -7.66
CA PRO A 452 12.68 39.74 -6.89
C PRO A 452 12.21 40.31 -5.54
N ALA A 453 11.35 41.31 -5.58
CA ALA A 453 10.66 41.84 -4.42
C ALA A 453 9.50 40.92 -4.03
N ILE A 454 9.28 40.76 -2.72
CA ILE A 454 8.09 40.08 -2.21
C ILE A 454 6.89 40.97 -2.50
N ILE A 455 5.92 40.45 -3.25
CA ILE A 455 4.69 41.16 -3.66
C ILE A 455 3.45 40.69 -2.89
N GLY A 456 3.59 39.64 -2.08
CA GLY A 456 2.54 39.16 -1.18
C GLY A 456 2.96 37.91 -0.41
N THR A 457 2.17 37.57 0.59
CA THR A 457 2.32 36.36 1.40
C THR A 457 1.02 35.57 1.35
N ILE A 458 1.14 34.26 1.17
CA ILE A 458 0.03 33.30 1.22
C ILE A 458 0.11 32.57 2.55
N HIS A 459 -1.00 32.60 3.29
CA HIS A 459 -1.12 32.06 4.63
C HIS A 459 -1.78 30.69 4.65
N THR A 460 -1.74 30.05 5.82
CA THR A 460 -2.48 28.81 6.07
C THR A 460 -3.95 28.98 5.71
N GLY A 461 -4.46 28.03 4.95
CA GLY A 461 -5.80 27.98 4.39
C GLY A 461 -5.99 28.73 3.08
N GLU A 462 -4.96 29.36 2.54
CA GLU A 462 -5.04 30.05 1.26
C GLU A 462 -4.47 29.22 0.11
N THR A 463 -4.86 29.57 -1.11
CA THR A 463 -4.38 28.92 -2.33
C THR A 463 -3.21 29.68 -2.96
N CYS A 464 -2.43 29.03 -3.81
CA CYS A 464 -1.57 29.71 -4.78
C CYS A 464 -1.48 28.94 -6.10
N GLY A 465 -1.23 29.66 -7.19
CA GLY A 465 -1.21 29.12 -8.57
C GLY A 465 -2.55 29.22 -9.31
N GLU A 466 -3.61 29.74 -8.66
CA GLU A 466 -4.95 29.82 -9.23
C GLU A 466 -5.04 30.70 -10.49
N VAL A 467 -4.28 31.80 -10.56
CA VAL A 467 -4.29 32.70 -11.73
C VAL A 467 -3.87 31.94 -12.98
N SER A 468 -2.80 31.17 -12.87
CA SER A 468 -2.24 30.41 -13.96
C SER A 468 -3.11 29.20 -14.33
N LEU A 469 -3.72 28.56 -13.32
CA LEU A 469 -4.66 27.46 -13.54
C LEU A 469 -5.91 27.94 -14.30
N LEU A 470 -6.51 29.06 -13.88
CA LEU A 470 -7.75 29.60 -14.46
C LEU A 470 -7.52 30.23 -15.84
N SER A 471 -6.38 30.90 -16.05
CA SER A 471 -6.07 31.59 -17.32
C SER A 471 -5.37 30.71 -18.34
N ALA A 472 -4.93 29.51 -17.96
CA ALA A 472 -4.08 28.62 -18.76
C ALA A 472 -2.81 29.31 -19.30
N ARG A 473 -2.18 30.15 -18.46
CA ARG A 473 -0.93 30.86 -18.74
C ARG A 473 0.16 30.44 -17.76
N PRO A 474 1.46 30.53 -18.11
CA PRO A 474 2.56 30.29 -17.17
C PRO A 474 2.43 31.09 -15.87
N HIS A 475 3.16 30.67 -14.84
CA HIS A 475 3.22 31.38 -13.57
C HIS A 475 3.71 32.81 -13.74
N SER A 476 2.98 33.78 -13.20
CA SER A 476 3.31 35.22 -13.27
C SER A 476 4.21 35.70 -12.14
N ALA A 477 4.52 34.83 -11.19
CA ALA A 477 5.33 35.10 -10.01
C ALA A 477 6.00 33.80 -9.52
N THR A 478 6.99 33.92 -8.65
CA THR A 478 7.63 32.80 -7.94
C THR A 478 6.97 32.64 -6.57
N ALA A 479 6.70 31.39 -6.17
CA ALA A 479 6.20 31.04 -4.84
C ALA A 479 7.23 30.23 -4.07
N MET A 480 7.58 30.67 -2.85
CA MET A 480 8.64 30.08 -2.03
C MET A 480 8.22 29.92 -0.57
N ALA A 481 8.57 28.77 0.03
CA ALA A 481 8.33 28.49 1.43
C ALA A 481 9.14 29.44 2.35
N VAL A 482 8.48 30.12 3.27
CA VAL A 482 9.15 31.01 4.25
C VAL A 482 9.63 30.22 5.46
N SER A 483 8.86 29.22 5.89
CA SER A 483 9.18 28.30 6.98
C SER A 483 9.17 26.85 6.47
N GLU A 484 9.33 25.89 7.37
CA GLU A 484 8.79 24.55 7.08
C GLU A 484 7.28 24.69 6.86
N ILE A 485 6.79 24.17 5.73
CA ILE A 485 5.40 24.27 5.32
C ILE A 485 4.86 22.90 4.93
N GLU A 486 3.55 22.76 5.05
CA GLU A 486 2.79 21.65 4.50
C GLU A 486 1.80 22.19 3.47
N VAL A 487 1.79 21.62 2.27
CA VAL A 487 0.91 22.03 1.17
C VAL A 487 0.17 20.84 0.58
N ALA A 488 -1.10 21.03 0.22
CA ALA A 488 -1.81 20.12 -0.67
C ALA A 488 -1.65 20.61 -2.11
N GLU A 489 -1.08 19.78 -2.97
CA GLU A 489 -0.99 20.00 -4.41
C GLU A 489 -2.21 19.36 -5.09
N LEU A 490 -2.82 20.06 -6.03
CA LEU A 490 -3.93 19.59 -6.84
C LEU A 490 -3.51 19.65 -8.31
N PRO A 491 -3.18 18.52 -8.94
CA PRO A 491 -2.82 18.48 -10.35
C PRO A 491 -3.97 18.95 -11.22
N ARG A 492 -3.66 19.80 -12.20
CA ARG A 492 -4.65 20.37 -13.12
C ARG A 492 -5.47 19.29 -13.83
N ARG A 493 -4.79 18.24 -14.32
CA ARG A 493 -5.44 17.11 -15.01
C ARG A 493 -6.46 16.40 -14.11
N ASP A 494 -6.08 16.14 -12.86
CA ASP A 494 -6.95 15.42 -11.93
C ASP A 494 -8.14 16.27 -11.50
N LEU A 495 -7.95 17.59 -11.36
CA LEU A 495 -9.05 18.54 -11.16
C LEU A 495 -9.99 18.58 -12.37
N GLU A 496 -9.47 18.67 -13.59
CA GLU A 496 -10.29 18.68 -14.81
C GLU A 496 -11.09 17.37 -14.97
N ASP A 497 -10.47 16.23 -14.69
CA ASP A 497 -11.11 14.92 -14.71
C ASP A 497 -12.20 14.79 -13.61
N LEU A 498 -11.94 15.33 -12.41
CA LEU A 498 -12.92 15.37 -11.33
C LEU A 498 -14.12 16.24 -11.71
N ILE A 499 -13.89 17.45 -12.22
CA ILE A 499 -14.96 18.38 -12.63
C ILE A 499 -15.81 17.77 -13.74
N ARG A 500 -15.19 17.06 -14.69
CA ARG A 500 -15.92 16.36 -15.76
C ARG A 500 -16.87 15.29 -15.21
N ARG A 501 -16.47 14.58 -14.15
CA ARG A 501 -17.28 13.53 -13.51
C ARG A 501 -18.28 14.09 -12.50
N ARG A 502 -17.95 15.21 -11.85
CA ARG A 502 -18.70 15.85 -10.78
C ARG A 502 -18.78 17.37 -10.97
N PRO A 503 -19.62 17.84 -11.92
CA PRO A 503 -19.76 19.28 -12.19
C PRO A 503 -20.22 20.09 -10.98
N ASP A 504 -20.96 19.45 -10.05
CA ASP A 504 -21.39 20.03 -8.78
C ASP A 504 -20.21 20.50 -7.91
N ILE A 505 -19.11 19.75 -7.91
CA ILE A 505 -17.87 20.13 -7.22
C ILE A 505 -17.19 21.28 -7.95
N GLY A 506 -17.14 21.23 -9.28
CA GLY A 506 -16.46 22.24 -10.10
C GLY A 506 -17.01 23.65 -9.95
N VAL A 507 -18.34 23.80 -9.88
CA VAL A 507 -18.99 25.10 -9.68
C VAL A 507 -18.55 25.74 -8.35
N ILE A 508 -18.49 24.94 -7.28
CA ILE A 508 -18.09 25.41 -5.95
C ILE A 508 -16.62 25.83 -5.95
N ILE A 509 -15.73 24.99 -6.49
CA ILE A 509 -14.28 25.29 -6.57
C ILE A 509 -14.04 26.59 -7.33
N TYR A 510 -14.59 26.74 -8.54
CA TYR A 510 -14.33 27.93 -9.36
C TYR A 510 -14.87 29.20 -8.72
N ARG A 511 -16.05 29.13 -8.08
CA ARG A 511 -16.58 30.24 -7.29
C ARG A 511 -15.62 30.63 -6.16
N ASN A 512 -15.15 29.65 -5.38
CA ASN A 512 -14.31 29.90 -4.22
C ASN A 512 -12.92 30.41 -4.62
N LEU A 513 -12.36 29.93 -5.74
CA LEU A 513 -11.14 30.48 -6.33
C LEU A 513 -11.32 31.94 -6.77
N ALA A 514 -12.43 32.28 -7.41
CA ALA A 514 -12.72 33.64 -7.84
C ALA A 514 -12.85 34.60 -6.64
N VAL A 515 -13.54 34.18 -5.58
CA VAL A 515 -13.64 34.95 -4.33
C VAL A 515 -12.25 35.14 -3.70
N GLY A 516 -11.49 34.06 -3.51
CA GLY A 516 -10.16 34.14 -2.90
C GLY A 516 -9.15 34.98 -3.69
N LEU A 517 -9.25 34.98 -5.03
CA LEU A 517 -8.47 35.88 -5.88
C LEU A 517 -8.86 37.35 -5.66
N GLY A 518 -10.15 37.64 -5.55
CA GLY A 518 -10.66 38.98 -5.22
C GLY A 518 -10.10 39.50 -3.89
N ASP A 519 -10.14 38.68 -2.84
CA ASP A 519 -9.63 39.05 -1.51
C ASP A 519 -8.12 39.34 -1.53
N LYS A 520 -7.34 38.54 -2.27
CA LYS A 520 -5.90 38.78 -2.45
C LYS A 520 -5.60 40.08 -3.19
N LEU A 521 -6.37 40.41 -4.23
CA LEU A 521 -6.20 41.65 -4.98
C LEU A 521 -6.49 42.88 -4.11
N LEU A 522 -7.53 42.81 -3.26
CA LEU A 522 -7.84 43.89 -2.33
C LEU A 522 -6.70 44.12 -1.33
N ARG A 523 -6.16 43.05 -0.72
CA ARG A 523 -5.01 43.13 0.21
C ARG A 523 -3.75 43.67 -0.44
N SER A 524 -3.46 43.27 -1.68
CA SER A 524 -2.31 43.80 -2.43
C SER A 524 -2.47 45.29 -2.75
N GLY A 525 -3.69 45.73 -3.05
CA GLY A 525 -4.00 47.15 -3.28
C GLY A 525 -3.91 48.01 -2.02
N GLU A 526 -4.30 47.49 -0.86
CA GLU A 526 -4.12 48.16 0.44
C GLU A 526 -2.63 48.30 0.80
N TRP A 527 -1.86 47.24 0.63
CA TRP A 527 -0.42 47.25 0.92
C TRP A 527 0.36 48.27 0.08
N LYS A 528 0.03 48.41 -1.22
CA LYS A 528 0.62 49.45 -2.07
C LYS A 528 0.29 50.87 -1.59
N ARG A 529 -0.97 51.11 -1.19
CA ARG A 529 -1.39 52.43 -0.67
C ARG A 529 -0.71 52.78 0.65
N ASP A 530 -0.43 51.79 1.50
CA ASP A 530 0.25 52.01 2.79
C ASP A 530 1.76 52.26 2.62
N GLN A 531 2.41 51.59 1.65
CA GLN A 531 3.79 51.92 1.26
C GLN A 531 3.89 53.34 0.67
N GLU A 532 2.99 53.69 -0.26
CA GLU A 532 2.94 55.04 -0.85
C GLU A 532 2.70 56.12 0.22
N ARG A 533 1.84 55.86 1.23
CA ARG A 533 1.63 56.76 2.37
C ARG A 533 2.86 56.91 3.25
N SER A 534 3.56 55.80 3.56
CA SER A 534 4.77 55.81 4.39
C SER A 534 5.96 56.49 3.69
N GLU A 535 6.05 56.38 2.36
CA GLU A 535 7.03 57.11 1.54
C GLU A 535 6.67 58.60 1.44
N THR A 536 5.38 58.96 1.43
CA THR A 536 4.94 60.37 1.40
C THR A 536 5.12 61.06 2.76
N GLU A 537 4.93 60.35 3.87
CA GLU A 537 5.13 60.88 5.23
C GLU A 537 6.61 61.00 5.63
N SER A 538 7.52 60.26 5.00
CA SER A 538 8.98 60.37 5.22
C SER A 538 9.67 61.46 4.39
N VAL A 539 8.93 62.14 3.51
CA VAL A 539 9.44 63.20 2.61
C VAL A 539 8.92 64.61 2.98
N LEU A 540 8.13 64.74 4.05
CA LEU A 540 7.78 66.06 4.61
C LEU A 540 8.89 66.52 5.58
N PRO A 541 9.50 67.71 5.37
CA PRO A 541 10.69 68.18 6.08
C PRO A 541 10.48 68.54 7.55
#